data_AF-A0A1E8CHI0-F1
#
_entry.id   AF-A0A1E8CHI0-F1
#
_cell.length_a   1.000
_cell.length_b   1.000
_cell.length_c   1.000
_cell.angle_alpha   90.00
_cell.angle_beta   90.00
_cell.angle_gamma   90.00
#
_symmetry.space_group_name_H-M   'P 1'
#
loop_
_entity.id
_entity.type
_entity.pdbx_description
1 polymer ?
#
loop_
_entity_poly.entity_id
_entity_poly.type
_entity_poly.pdbx_seq_one_letter_code
_entity_poly.pdbx_strand_id
1 'polypeptide(L)'
;MTVIFSLILALVLLVGIIYALRTHNERTRENAIAREQPLPPLANNTAPAASAPPADDNSPPQAGATPAAEAPGESIISNNNLPDAVSCQTTDWRQSCQTLRDQGRFDEALLACQQAWPQWQSFDQAARVMRAAIRRHSGDAAQRNHWLQQLYRLAAQASFLHDKVAGLPDPSRHSLAKRFTPVQIDVLDMPWAELGYEQLRLLTKSDRKQLVQLWGEPDTHQSARHFHANQWLTSSS
;
A
#
# COMPACT_ATOMS: atom_id res chain seq x y z
N MET A 1 -39.32 28.22 -3.17
CA MET A 1 -38.41 28.58 -2.06
C MET A 1 -37.60 27.38 -1.53
N THR A 2 -38.20 26.21 -1.33
CA THR A 2 -37.52 25.00 -0.82
C THR A 2 -36.34 24.51 -1.68
N VAL A 3 -36.41 24.61 -3.00
CA VAL A 3 -35.35 24.15 -3.92
C VAL A 3 -34.07 24.99 -3.79
N ILE A 4 -34.20 26.31 -3.59
CA ILE A 4 -33.05 27.21 -3.43
C ILE A 4 -32.34 26.93 -2.10
N PHE A 5 -33.09 26.70 -1.02
CA PHE A 5 -32.53 26.31 0.27
C PHE A 5 -31.80 24.96 0.21
N SER A 6 -32.35 23.98 -0.51
CA SER A 6 -31.69 22.67 -0.70
C SER A 6 -30.37 22.79 -1.48
N LEU A 7 -30.33 23.66 -2.50
CA LEU A 7 -29.12 23.90 -3.29
C LEU A 7 -28.03 24.60 -2.46
N ILE A 8 -28.40 25.58 -1.65
CA ILE A 8 -27.47 26.26 -0.73
C ILE A 8 -26.92 25.28 0.31
N LEU A 9 -27.77 24.44 0.90
CA LEU A 9 -27.36 23.43 1.87
C LEU A 9 -26.38 22.41 1.27
N ALA A 10 -26.63 21.96 0.04
CA ALA A 10 -25.75 21.03 -0.67
C ALA A 10 -24.37 21.64 -0.95
N LEU A 11 -24.31 22.92 -1.33
CA LEU A 11 -23.05 23.64 -1.53
C LEU A 11 -22.25 23.78 -0.23
N VAL A 12 -22.90 24.11 0.88
CA VAL A 12 -22.26 24.22 2.20
C VAL A 12 -21.72 22.86 2.64
N LEU A 13 -22.50 21.78 2.47
CA LEU A 13 -22.06 20.42 2.78
C LEU A 13 -20.84 20.00 1.94
N LEU A 14 -20.86 20.30 0.64
CA LEU A 14 -19.77 19.95 -0.27
C LEU A 14 -18.47 20.66 0.12
N VAL A 15 -18.53 21.96 0.44
CA VAL A 15 -17.38 22.72 0.93
C VAL A 15 -16.87 22.16 2.26
N GLY A 16 -17.78 21.81 3.17
CA GLY A 16 -17.43 21.20 4.46
C GLY A 16 -16.71 19.86 4.32
N ILE A 17 -17.17 18.99 3.41
CA ILE A 17 -16.56 17.69 3.13
C ILE A 17 -15.15 17.87 2.54
N ILE A 18 -14.98 18.78 1.58
CA ILE A 18 -13.67 19.07 0.98
C ILE A 18 -12.71 19.59 2.05
N TYR A 19 -13.16 20.50 2.90
CA TYR A 19 -12.35 21.04 3.99
C TYR A 19 -11.93 19.94 4.98
N ALA A 20 -12.87 19.09 5.41
CA ALA A 20 -12.59 17.98 6.32
C ALA A 20 -11.57 16.98 5.73
N LEU A 21 -11.71 16.63 4.46
CA LEU A 21 -10.77 15.75 3.76
C LEU A 21 -9.38 16.38 3.65
N ARG A 22 -9.30 17.67 3.34
CA ARG A 22 -8.03 18.39 3.23
C ARG A 22 -7.30 18.43 4.58
N THR A 23 -7.99 18.82 5.65
CA THR A 23 -7.41 18.86 7.00
C THR A 23 -7.00 17.47 7.49
N HIS A 24 -7.76 16.43 7.18
CA HIS A 24 -7.38 15.06 7.53
C HIS A 24 -6.10 14.63 6.80
N ASN A 25 -5.97 14.97 5.52
CA ASN A 25 -4.78 14.66 4.73
C ASN A 25 -3.55 15.42 5.25
N GLU A 26 -3.70 16.69 5.63
CA GLU A 26 -2.63 17.51 6.22
C GLU A 26 -2.14 16.91 7.54
N ARG A 27 -3.05 16.52 8.45
CA ARG A 27 -2.68 15.82 9.70
C ARG A 27 -1.96 14.49 9.46
N THR A 28 -2.35 13.76 8.42
CA THR A 28 -1.70 12.48 8.07
C THR A 28 -0.28 12.71 7.57
N ARG A 29 -0.05 13.82 6.84
CA ARG A 29 1.29 14.23 6.37
C ARG A 29 2.19 14.68 7.50
N GLU A 30 1.71 15.50 8.42
CA GLU A 30 2.48 15.94 9.59
C GLU A 30 2.93 14.77 10.47
N ASN A 31 2.03 13.79 10.69
CA ASN A 31 2.36 12.57 11.43
C ASN A 31 3.38 11.67 10.70
N ALA A 32 3.45 11.71 9.37
CA ALA A 32 4.46 11.00 8.61
C ALA A 32 5.82 11.72 8.71
N ILE A 33 5.83 13.05 8.59
CA ILE A 33 7.05 13.86 8.68
C ILE A 33 7.66 13.78 10.09
N ALA A 34 6.84 13.78 11.15
CA ALA A 34 7.33 13.63 12.52
C ALA A 34 7.99 12.27 12.79
N ARG A 35 7.63 11.22 12.03
CA ARG A 35 8.26 9.89 12.12
C ARG A 35 9.55 9.79 11.30
N GLU A 36 9.68 10.61 10.26
CA GLU A 36 10.86 10.66 9.38
C GLU A 36 11.89 11.69 9.83
N GLN A 37 11.64 12.40 10.94
CA GLN A 37 12.59 13.34 11.50
C GLN A 37 13.83 12.59 11.99
N PRO A 38 15.02 12.83 11.43
CA PRO A 38 16.22 12.09 11.78
C PRO A 38 16.57 12.35 13.25
N LEU A 39 16.94 11.26 13.94
CA LEU A 39 17.34 11.29 15.35
C LEU A 39 18.48 12.30 15.56
N PRO A 40 18.48 13.04 16.69
CA PRO A 40 19.58 13.93 17.02
C PRO A 40 20.89 13.12 17.10
N PRO A 41 22.00 13.65 16.57
CA PRO A 41 23.28 12.94 16.57
C PRO A 41 23.73 12.68 18.01
N LEU A 42 24.12 11.44 18.29
CA LEU A 42 24.73 11.06 19.57
C LEU A 42 26.06 11.79 19.70
N ALA A 43 26.21 12.60 20.76
CA ALA A 43 27.48 13.21 21.10
C ALA A 43 28.49 12.10 21.40
N ASN A 44 29.52 12.00 20.56
CA ASN A 44 30.65 11.09 20.77
C ASN A 44 31.47 11.58 21.96
N ASN A 45 31.20 11.05 23.15
CA ASN A 45 32.11 11.16 24.29
C ASN A 45 33.39 10.38 23.98
N THR A 46 34.38 11.08 23.42
CA THR A 46 35.76 10.63 23.41
C THR A 46 36.45 11.30 24.59
N ALA A 47 36.48 10.60 25.73
CA ALA A 47 37.42 10.92 26.80
C ALA A 47 38.68 10.08 26.60
N PRO A 48 39.88 10.66 26.79
CA PRO A 48 41.00 9.88 27.29
C PRO A 48 41.59 10.49 28.59
N ALA A 49 41.59 9.63 29.60
CA ALA A 49 42.63 9.38 30.61
C ALA A 49 43.09 10.46 31.63
N ALA A 50 42.90 10.08 32.91
CA ALA A 50 43.78 10.24 34.09
C ALA A 50 44.17 11.67 34.54
N SER A 51 43.80 12.11 35.74
CA SER A 51 44.42 11.68 37.01
C SER A 51 43.56 12.06 38.24
N ALA A 52 43.84 11.40 39.37
CA ALA A 52 43.08 11.29 40.62
C ALA A 52 43.04 12.59 41.52
N PRO A 53 42.39 12.57 42.71
CA PRO A 53 41.57 13.66 43.30
C PRO A 53 42.35 14.56 44.32
N PRO A 54 41.80 15.61 44.98
CA PRO A 54 40.79 15.50 46.06
C PRO A 54 39.76 16.67 46.21
N ALA A 55 38.73 16.39 47.00
CA ALA A 55 37.98 17.24 47.94
C ALA A 55 37.32 18.58 47.50
N ASP A 56 35.99 18.55 47.63
CA ASP A 56 35.07 19.51 48.29
C ASP A 56 34.91 20.98 47.85
N ASP A 57 33.61 21.25 47.62
CA ASP A 57 32.78 22.39 48.00
C ASP A 57 32.61 23.61 47.06
N ASN A 58 31.39 23.61 46.48
CA ASN A 58 30.44 24.69 46.24
C ASN A 58 30.84 26.10 45.72
N SER A 59 30.09 26.45 44.66
CA SER A 59 29.55 27.79 44.31
C SER A 59 30.50 28.81 43.67
N PRO A 60 30.01 29.86 42.95
CA PRO A 60 28.82 30.00 42.09
C PRO A 60 29.18 30.74 40.74
N PRO A 61 28.43 31.70 40.14
CA PRO A 61 28.19 31.74 38.69
C PRO A 61 28.77 32.98 37.95
N GLN A 62 28.48 33.07 36.64
CA GLN A 62 28.39 34.26 35.77
C GLN A 62 29.51 34.59 34.74
N ALA A 63 28.99 34.84 33.53
CA ALA A 63 29.24 35.94 32.60
C ALA A 63 30.57 36.08 31.83
N GLY A 64 30.44 36.36 30.52
CA GLY A 64 31.33 37.31 29.85
C GLY A 64 31.87 36.89 28.48
N ALA A 65 31.19 37.38 27.42
CA ALA A 65 31.75 38.02 26.23
C ALA A 65 32.82 37.32 25.34
N THR A 66 32.40 37.03 24.10
CA THR A 66 33.11 37.18 22.79
C THR A 66 33.91 38.50 22.66
N PRO A 67 34.76 38.79 21.62
CA PRO A 67 34.89 38.17 20.26
C PRO A 67 36.33 38.12 19.63
N ALA A 68 36.44 37.61 18.39
CA ALA A 68 37.06 38.25 17.20
C ALA A 68 38.14 37.46 16.39
N ALA A 69 38.05 37.66 15.05
CA ALA A 69 39.03 37.42 13.96
C ALA A 69 39.24 35.96 13.51
N GLU A 70 39.39 35.57 12.23
CA GLU A 70 39.55 36.24 10.93
C GLU A 70 39.30 35.18 9.81
N ALA A 71 38.99 35.61 8.59
CA ALA A 71 38.63 34.79 7.40
C ALA A 71 39.88 34.21 6.67
N PRO A 72 39.84 33.89 5.36
CA PRO A 72 39.04 32.95 4.55
C PRO A 72 39.95 31.92 3.81
N GLY A 73 39.40 30.86 3.21
CA GLY A 73 40.21 29.96 2.36
C GLY A 73 39.39 29.00 1.49
N GLU A 74 39.36 29.30 0.20
CA GLU A 74 38.87 28.43 -0.87
C GLU A 74 39.61 27.09 -0.91
N SER A 75 38.88 26.01 -1.16
CA SER A 75 39.41 24.86 -1.90
C SER A 75 38.29 24.14 -2.62
N ILE A 76 38.20 24.44 -3.92
CA ILE A 76 37.61 23.59 -4.94
C ILE A 76 38.41 22.28 -4.97
N ILE A 77 37.74 21.12 -5.02
CA ILE A 77 38.03 19.99 -5.94
C ILE A 77 37.14 18.76 -5.63
N SER A 78 36.61 18.23 -6.73
CA SER A 78 36.15 16.85 -6.98
C SER A 78 34.82 16.36 -6.42
N ASN A 79 33.82 16.51 -7.29
CA ASN A 79 32.85 15.45 -7.58
C ASN A 79 33.52 14.07 -7.61
N ASN A 80 33.21 13.22 -6.65
CA ASN A 80 33.12 11.78 -6.90
C ASN A 80 31.71 11.34 -6.52
N ASN A 81 30.93 11.21 -7.58
CA ASN A 81 29.65 10.55 -7.62
C ASN A 81 29.89 9.07 -7.27
N LEU A 82 29.46 8.63 -6.08
CA LEU A 82 29.22 7.21 -5.84
C LEU A 82 27.95 7.07 -5.00
N PRO A 83 26.98 6.28 -5.46
CA PRO A 83 25.69 6.13 -4.80
C PRO A 83 25.88 5.40 -3.47
N ASP A 84 25.40 5.99 -2.39
CA ASP A 84 25.23 5.28 -1.12
C ASP A 84 24.17 4.19 -1.32
N ALA A 85 24.68 3.04 -1.71
CA ALA A 85 24.05 1.74 -1.59
C ALA A 85 23.87 1.44 -0.10
N VAL A 86 22.80 1.96 0.48
CA VAL A 86 22.16 1.38 1.67
C VAL A 86 20.88 0.67 1.22
N SER A 87 21.13 -0.52 0.70
CA SER A 87 20.26 -1.68 0.56
C SER A 87 19.63 -2.08 1.91
N CYS A 88 18.50 -2.80 2.06
CA CYS A 88 17.45 -3.36 1.20
C CYS A 88 16.45 -3.99 2.20
N GLN A 89 15.14 -4.13 1.97
CA GLN A 89 14.58 -5.32 1.28
C GLN A 89 13.06 -5.18 0.99
N THR A 90 12.44 -4.03 1.26
CA THR A 90 10.97 -3.87 1.08
C THR A 90 10.56 -3.32 -0.29
N THR A 91 11.51 -2.79 -1.06
CA THR A 91 11.26 -1.98 -2.27
C THR A 91 11.35 -2.79 -3.57
N ASP A 92 11.90 -4.00 -3.53
CA ASP A 92 12.34 -4.71 -4.74
C ASP A 92 11.17 -5.20 -5.60
N TRP A 93 10.21 -5.93 -5.00
CA TRP A 93 9.11 -6.51 -5.77
C TRP A 93 8.18 -5.46 -6.39
N ARG A 94 7.93 -4.33 -5.71
CA ARG A 94 7.08 -3.25 -6.25
C ARG A 94 7.74 -2.55 -7.41
N GLN A 95 9.02 -2.23 -7.27
CA GLN A 95 9.78 -1.57 -8.32
C GLN A 95 9.97 -2.49 -9.52
N SER A 96 10.31 -3.76 -9.28
CA SER A 96 10.38 -4.80 -10.31
C SER A 96 9.04 -4.96 -11.05
N CYS A 97 7.92 -5.07 -10.33
CA CYS A 97 6.59 -5.12 -10.94
C CYS A 97 6.29 -3.88 -11.79
N GLN A 98 6.64 -2.69 -11.30
CA GLN A 98 6.43 -1.44 -12.01
C GLN A 98 7.22 -1.40 -13.32
N THR A 99 8.50 -1.75 -13.27
CA THR A 99 9.39 -1.83 -14.44
C THR A 99 8.90 -2.86 -15.46
N LEU A 100 8.55 -4.07 -15.03
CA LEU A 100 8.04 -5.13 -15.92
C LEU A 100 6.72 -4.74 -16.59
N ARG A 101 5.81 -4.10 -15.85
CA ARG A 101 4.55 -3.59 -16.40
C ARG A 101 4.78 -2.53 -17.46
N ASP A 102 5.71 -1.60 -17.21
CA ASP A 102 6.01 -0.52 -18.15
C ASP A 102 6.70 -1.05 -19.43
N GLN A 103 7.41 -2.18 -19.33
CA GLN A 103 7.94 -2.95 -20.47
C GLN A 103 6.88 -3.79 -21.21
N GLY A 104 5.65 -3.86 -20.71
CA GLY A 104 4.57 -4.69 -21.27
C GLY A 104 4.67 -6.18 -20.94
N ARG A 105 5.55 -6.57 -20.00
CA ARG A 105 5.75 -7.96 -19.54
C ARG A 105 4.79 -8.24 -18.38
N PHE A 106 3.50 -8.32 -18.69
CA PHE A 106 2.44 -8.38 -17.68
C PHE A 106 2.45 -9.66 -16.84
N ASP A 107 2.69 -10.83 -17.45
CA ASP A 107 2.76 -12.11 -16.73
C ASP A 107 3.87 -12.11 -15.68
N GLU A 108 5.05 -11.61 -16.05
CA GLU A 108 6.18 -11.53 -15.14
C GLU A 108 5.97 -10.49 -14.04
N ALA A 109 5.31 -9.36 -14.37
CA ALA A 109 4.91 -8.39 -13.37
C ALA A 109 3.92 -8.98 -12.35
N LEU A 110 3.06 -9.90 -12.77
CA LEU A 110 2.18 -10.63 -11.86
C LEU A 110 2.94 -11.61 -10.98
N LEU A 111 3.90 -12.36 -11.52
CA LEU A 111 4.77 -13.22 -10.72
C LEU A 111 5.53 -12.42 -9.65
N ALA A 112 6.00 -11.22 -9.97
CA ALA A 112 6.61 -10.33 -8.99
C ALA A 112 5.63 -9.90 -7.88
N CYS A 113 4.35 -9.65 -8.22
CA CYS A 113 3.33 -9.34 -7.21
C CYS A 113 3.06 -10.53 -6.26
N GLN A 114 3.07 -11.75 -6.81
CA GLN A 114 2.77 -12.98 -6.05
C GLN A 114 3.76 -13.25 -4.93
N GLN A 115 5.01 -12.75 -5.03
CA GLN A 115 6.03 -12.87 -3.98
C GLN A 115 5.60 -12.26 -2.65
N ALA A 116 4.68 -11.30 -2.67
CA ALA A 116 4.17 -10.62 -1.48
C ALA A 116 2.73 -11.04 -1.12
N TRP A 117 2.21 -12.16 -1.64
CA TRP A 117 0.94 -12.71 -1.17
C TRP A 117 1.05 -13.26 0.25
N PRO A 118 -0.02 -13.20 1.08
CA PRO A 118 -1.37 -12.72 0.80
C PRO A 118 -1.60 -11.27 1.30
N GLN A 119 -0.71 -10.32 0.95
CA GLN A 119 -0.90 -8.93 1.36
C GLN A 119 -1.91 -8.21 0.45
N TRP A 120 -2.84 -7.44 1.00
CA TRP A 120 -3.78 -6.64 0.20
C TRP A 120 -3.10 -5.77 -0.86
N GLN A 121 -1.94 -5.19 -0.53
CA GLN A 121 -1.20 -4.29 -1.42
C GLN A 121 -0.66 -5.01 -2.67
N SER A 122 -0.30 -6.29 -2.58
CA SER A 122 0.14 -7.05 -3.76
C SER A 122 -1.03 -7.40 -4.67
N PHE A 123 -2.22 -7.67 -4.12
CA PHE A 123 -3.44 -7.81 -4.92
C PHE A 123 -3.83 -6.49 -5.62
N ASP A 124 -3.76 -5.35 -4.93
CA ASP A 124 -4.03 -4.04 -5.56
C ASP A 124 -3.07 -3.75 -6.72
N GLN A 125 -1.77 -4.04 -6.55
CA GLN A 125 -0.78 -3.88 -7.62
C GLN A 125 -1.02 -4.84 -8.79
N ALA A 126 -1.30 -6.12 -8.52
CA ALA A 126 -1.65 -7.08 -9.55
C ALA A 126 -2.88 -6.64 -10.36
N ALA A 127 -3.91 -6.10 -9.70
CA ALA A 127 -5.08 -5.55 -10.38
C ALA A 127 -4.72 -4.36 -11.30
N ARG A 128 -3.77 -3.51 -10.91
CA ARG A 128 -3.26 -2.42 -11.78
C ARG A 128 -2.50 -2.95 -13.00
N VAL A 129 -1.69 -4.00 -12.82
CA VAL A 129 -0.98 -4.69 -13.91
C VAL A 129 -1.99 -5.26 -14.92
N MET A 130 -2.99 -6.03 -14.45
CA MET A 130 -4.01 -6.61 -15.31
C MET A 130 -4.81 -5.55 -16.07
N ARG A 131 -5.17 -4.43 -15.42
CA ARG A 131 -5.82 -3.31 -16.13
C ARG A 131 -4.93 -2.66 -17.18
N ALA A 132 -3.62 -2.58 -16.95
CA ALA A 132 -2.69 -2.09 -17.95
C ALA A 132 -2.65 -3.04 -19.16
N ALA A 133 -2.66 -4.35 -18.92
CA ALA A 133 -2.75 -5.37 -19.95
C ALA A 133 -4.06 -5.27 -20.75
N ILE A 134 -5.22 -5.16 -20.08
CA ILE A 134 -6.54 -4.95 -20.72
C ILE A 134 -6.52 -3.76 -21.68
N ARG A 135 -5.92 -2.63 -21.26
CA ARG A 135 -5.80 -1.44 -22.12
C ARG A 135 -4.85 -1.66 -23.30
N ARG A 136 -3.71 -2.32 -23.07
CA ARG A 136 -2.73 -2.64 -24.11
C ARG A 136 -3.31 -3.54 -25.20
N HIS A 137 -4.15 -4.50 -24.81
CA HIS A 137 -4.80 -5.46 -25.70
C HIS A 137 -6.21 -5.03 -26.13
N SER A 138 -6.54 -3.73 -26.09
CA SER A 138 -7.88 -3.24 -26.43
C SER A 138 -8.36 -3.64 -27.84
N GLY A 139 -7.45 -3.81 -28.80
CA GLY A 139 -7.74 -4.27 -30.16
C GLY A 139 -7.84 -5.79 -30.35
N ASP A 140 -7.47 -6.58 -29.35
CA ASP A 140 -7.54 -8.05 -29.38
C ASP A 140 -8.53 -8.53 -28.31
N ALA A 141 -9.72 -8.93 -28.76
CA ALA A 141 -10.78 -9.36 -27.86
C ALA A 141 -10.39 -10.62 -27.05
N ALA A 142 -9.65 -11.56 -27.63
CA ALA A 142 -9.29 -12.79 -26.94
C ALA A 142 -8.33 -12.50 -25.77
N GLN A 143 -7.27 -11.73 -26.03
CA GLN A 143 -6.32 -11.31 -24.99
C GLN A 143 -6.96 -10.42 -23.94
N ARG A 144 -7.79 -9.47 -24.36
CA ARG A 144 -8.52 -8.61 -23.42
C ARG A 144 -9.44 -9.42 -22.51
N ASN A 145 -10.19 -10.37 -23.05
CA ASN A 145 -11.10 -11.23 -22.28
C ASN A 145 -10.33 -12.14 -21.32
N HIS A 146 -9.17 -12.67 -21.74
CA HIS A 146 -8.27 -13.41 -20.87
C HIS A 146 -7.87 -12.58 -19.64
N TRP A 147 -7.40 -11.35 -19.85
CA TRP A 147 -7.01 -10.47 -18.74
C TRP A 147 -8.18 -10.03 -17.86
N LEU A 148 -9.37 -9.85 -18.43
CA LEU A 148 -10.59 -9.60 -17.65
C LEU A 148 -10.93 -10.78 -16.74
N GLN A 149 -10.84 -12.00 -17.26
CA GLN A 149 -11.07 -13.22 -16.48
C GLN A 149 -10.04 -13.36 -15.34
N GLN A 150 -8.77 -13.08 -15.62
CA GLN A 150 -7.73 -13.06 -14.59
C GLN A 150 -7.98 -12.00 -13.52
N LEU A 151 -8.43 -10.80 -13.91
CA LEU A 151 -8.78 -9.72 -12.99
C LEU A 151 -9.96 -10.11 -12.08
N TYR A 152 -10.98 -10.76 -12.63
CA TYR A 152 -12.08 -11.30 -11.84
C TYR A 152 -11.61 -12.35 -10.83
N ARG A 153 -10.83 -13.35 -11.28
CA ARG A 153 -10.28 -14.39 -10.39
C ARG A 153 -9.45 -13.78 -9.26
N LEU A 154 -8.56 -12.84 -9.57
CA LEU A 154 -7.76 -12.12 -8.57
C LEU A 154 -8.64 -11.40 -7.55
N ALA A 155 -9.72 -10.74 -8.00
CA ALA A 155 -10.64 -10.04 -7.13
C ALA A 155 -11.42 -10.99 -6.21
N ALA A 156 -11.83 -12.15 -6.72
CA ALA A 156 -12.48 -13.20 -5.95
C ALA A 156 -11.53 -13.83 -4.91
N GLN A 157 -10.28 -14.10 -5.28
CA GLN A 157 -9.25 -14.59 -4.36
C GLN A 157 -8.97 -13.58 -3.23
N ALA A 158 -8.87 -12.29 -3.56
CA ALA A 158 -8.69 -11.25 -2.56
C ALA A 158 -9.92 -11.13 -1.64
N SER A 159 -11.14 -11.26 -2.19
CA SER A 159 -12.39 -11.29 -1.43
C SER A 159 -12.39 -12.45 -0.42
N PHE A 160 -12.01 -13.65 -0.85
CA PHE A 160 -11.89 -14.82 0.03
C PHE A 160 -10.93 -14.54 1.21
N LEU A 161 -9.76 -13.98 0.93
CA LEU A 161 -8.71 -13.73 1.92
C LEU A 161 -8.92 -12.51 2.80
N HIS A 162 -9.71 -11.52 2.38
CA HIS A 162 -9.75 -10.21 3.06
C HIS A 162 -11.14 -9.68 3.41
N ASP A 163 -12.24 -10.26 2.91
CA ASP A 163 -13.57 -9.76 3.23
C ASP A 163 -14.02 -10.18 4.62
N LYS A 164 -14.80 -9.33 5.30
CA LYS A 164 -15.31 -9.64 6.63
C LYS A 164 -16.72 -10.18 6.51
N VAL A 165 -16.92 -11.40 7.00
CA VAL A 165 -18.23 -12.09 6.98
C VAL A 165 -18.62 -12.39 8.41
N ALA A 166 -19.85 -12.03 8.78
CA ALA A 166 -20.38 -12.30 10.11
C ALA A 166 -20.40 -13.81 10.39
N GLY A 167 -19.97 -14.23 11.58
CA GLY A 167 -19.94 -15.63 11.97
C GLY A 167 -18.72 -16.43 11.49
N LEU A 168 -17.82 -15.84 10.69
CA LEU A 168 -16.55 -16.47 10.30
C LEU A 168 -15.35 -15.86 11.03
N PRO A 169 -14.32 -16.66 11.36
CA PRO A 169 -13.11 -16.14 11.99
C PRO A 169 -12.35 -15.22 11.02
N ASP A 170 -11.81 -14.11 11.53
CA ASP A 170 -10.97 -13.16 10.80
C ASP A 170 -9.51 -13.25 11.31
N PRO A 171 -8.73 -14.22 10.81
CA PRO A 171 -7.38 -14.47 11.31
C PRO A 171 -6.41 -13.37 10.87
N SER A 172 -5.32 -13.22 11.62
CA SER A 172 -4.26 -12.26 11.26
C SER A 172 -3.61 -12.62 9.91
N ARG A 173 -2.98 -11.64 9.25
CA ARG A 173 -2.26 -11.85 7.98
C ARG A 173 -1.21 -12.97 8.05
N HIS A 174 -0.48 -13.06 9.17
CA HIS A 174 0.51 -14.12 9.37
C HIS A 174 -0.12 -15.51 9.45
N SER A 175 -1.32 -15.59 10.03
CA SER A 175 -2.09 -16.84 10.10
C SER A 175 -2.64 -17.24 8.73
N LEU A 176 -3.08 -16.28 7.91
CA LEU A 176 -3.55 -16.55 6.54
C LEU A 176 -2.46 -17.19 5.67
N ALA A 177 -1.24 -16.65 5.72
CA ALA A 177 -0.12 -17.17 4.93
C ALA A 177 0.27 -18.61 5.31
N LYS A 178 -0.01 -19.03 6.55
CA LYS A 178 0.19 -20.41 7.01
C LYS A 178 -0.98 -21.33 6.67
N ARG A 179 -2.20 -20.78 6.60
CA ARG A 179 -3.44 -21.53 6.43
C ARG A 179 -3.76 -21.85 4.98
N PHE A 180 -3.48 -20.90 4.09
CA PHE A 180 -3.78 -21.04 2.67
C PHE A 180 -2.52 -20.87 1.84
N THR A 181 -2.22 -21.89 1.04
CA THR A 181 -1.17 -21.81 0.02
C THR A 181 -1.73 -21.16 -1.25
N PRO A 182 -0.90 -20.46 -2.05
CA PRO A 182 -1.34 -19.91 -3.34
C PRO A 182 -1.97 -20.96 -4.25
N VAL A 183 -1.44 -22.20 -4.25
CA VAL A 183 -1.97 -23.31 -5.04
C VAL A 183 -3.39 -23.69 -4.63
N GLN A 184 -3.66 -23.78 -3.32
CA GLN A 184 -5.01 -24.06 -2.82
C GLN A 184 -6.01 -22.97 -3.20
N ILE A 185 -5.58 -21.71 -3.18
CA ILE A 185 -6.44 -20.58 -3.54
C ILE A 185 -6.72 -20.56 -5.05
N ASP A 186 -5.76 -20.97 -5.87
CA ASP A 186 -5.90 -20.94 -7.33
C ASP A 186 -6.88 -22.01 -7.86
N VAL A 187 -7.02 -23.12 -7.15
CA VAL A 187 -7.98 -24.20 -7.49
C VAL A 187 -9.39 -23.98 -6.95
N LEU A 188 -9.62 -22.92 -6.17
CA LEU A 188 -10.96 -22.58 -5.69
C LEU A 188 -11.87 -22.23 -6.87
N ASP A 189 -13.06 -22.82 -6.88
CA ASP A 189 -14.06 -22.48 -7.87
C ASP A 189 -14.65 -21.10 -7.57
N MET A 190 -14.59 -20.19 -8.55
CA MET A 190 -15.06 -18.81 -8.41
C MET A 190 -16.14 -18.57 -9.47
N PRO A 191 -17.37 -19.09 -9.28
CA PRO A 191 -18.42 -18.97 -10.28
C PRO A 191 -18.95 -17.53 -10.36
N TRP A 192 -18.96 -16.98 -11.57
CA TRP A 192 -19.48 -15.63 -11.85
C TRP A 192 -20.93 -15.47 -11.41
N ALA A 193 -21.79 -16.45 -11.73
CA ALA A 193 -23.22 -16.40 -11.46
C ALA A 193 -23.56 -16.25 -9.97
N GLU A 194 -22.73 -16.80 -9.08
CA GLU A 194 -22.99 -16.81 -7.64
C GLU A 194 -22.25 -15.72 -6.88
N LEU A 195 -20.98 -15.46 -7.24
CA LEU A 195 -20.20 -14.40 -6.57
C LEU A 195 -20.58 -13.01 -7.08
N GLY A 196 -20.80 -12.90 -8.40
CA GLY A 196 -20.95 -11.64 -9.10
C GLY A 196 -19.79 -10.68 -8.82
N TYR A 197 -20.10 -9.40 -8.62
CA TYR A 197 -19.08 -8.35 -8.57
C TYR A 197 -19.24 -7.31 -7.47
N GLU A 198 -20.38 -7.26 -6.77
CA GLU A 198 -20.66 -6.16 -5.85
C GLU A 198 -19.74 -6.16 -4.63
N GLN A 199 -19.46 -7.35 -4.08
CA GLN A 199 -18.60 -7.52 -2.91
C GLN A 199 -17.11 -7.60 -3.29
N LEU A 200 -16.78 -7.66 -4.57
CA LEU A 200 -15.40 -7.76 -5.07
C LEU A 200 -14.72 -6.38 -5.08
N ARG A 201 -14.17 -5.98 -3.94
CA ARG A 201 -13.58 -4.66 -3.69
C ARG A 201 -12.45 -4.24 -4.64
N LEU A 202 -11.77 -5.21 -5.24
CA LEU A 202 -10.73 -4.91 -6.22
C LEU A 202 -11.27 -4.47 -7.56
N LEU A 203 -12.54 -4.74 -7.91
CA LEU A 203 -13.10 -4.38 -9.21
C LEU A 203 -13.58 -2.92 -9.22
N THR A 204 -13.18 -2.16 -10.24
CA THR A 204 -13.71 -0.81 -10.48
C THR A 204 -15.03 -0.86 -11.23
N LYS A 205 -15.76 0.26 -11.27
CA LYS A 205 -17.00 0.40 -12.06
C LYS A 205 -16.79 0.04 -13.55
N SER A 206 -15.64 0.36 -14.12
CA SER A 206 -15.32 0.03 -15.52
C SER A 206 -15.11 -1.46 -15.69
N ASP A 207 -14.36 -2.10 -14.78
CA ASP A 207 -14.09 -3.54 -14.81
C ASP A 207 -15.41 -4.32 -14.72
N ARG A 208 -16.29 -3.94 -13.78
CA ARG A 208 -17.62 -4.53 -13.62
C ARG A 208 -18.44 -4.48 -14.91
N LYS A 209 -18.49 -3.32 -15.56
CA LYS A 209 -19.21 -3.16 -16.83
C LYS A 209 -18.65 -4.08 -17.92
N GLN A 210 -17.33 -4.21 -18.01
CA GLN A 210 -16.67 -5.07 -19.00
C GLN A 210 -16.95 -6.56 -18.72
N LEU A 211 -16.97 -6.97 -17.45
CA LEU A 211 -17.30 -8.34 -17.05
C LEU A 211 -18.77 -8.68 -17.34
N VAL A 212 -19.70 -7.77 -17.02
CA VAL A 212 -21.12 -7.92 -17.39
C VAL A 212 -21.30 -7.99 -18.91
N GLN A 213 -20.54 -7.20 -19.67
CA GLN A 213 -20.59 -7.29 -21.13
C GLN A 213 -20.06 -8.64 -21.65
N LEU A 214 -19.12 -9.26 -20.94
CA LEU A 214 -18.49 -10.52 -21.33
C LEU A 214 -19.34 -11.75 -20.95
N TRP A 215 -19.94 -11.75 -19.76
CA TRP A 215 -20.61 -12.94 -19.18
C TRP A 215 -22.09 -12.74 -18.85
N GLY A 216 -22.63 -11.53 -19.03
CA GLY A 216 -23.98 -11.18 -18.58
C GLY A 216 -24.03 -10.77 -17.11
N GLU A 217 -25.22 -10.39 -16.65
CA GLU A 217 -25.45 -10.14 -15.23
C GLU A 217 -25.42 -11.46 -14.45
N PRO A 218 -24.78 -11.49 -13.26
CA PRO A 218 -24.80 -12.66 -12.40
C PRO A 218 -26.16 -12.79 -11.71
N ASP A 219 -26.48 -14.01 -11.26
CA ASP A 219 -27.75 -14.30 -10.58
C ASP A 219 -27.78 -13.72 -9.16
N THR A 220 -26.62 -13.71 -8.50
CA THR A 220 -26.47 -13.26 -7.11
C THR A 220 -25.16 -12.52 -6.87
N HIS A 221 -25.04 -11.91 -5.69
CA HIS A 221 -23.88 -11.14 -5.29
C HIS A 221 -23.45 -11.49 -3.87
N GLN A 222 -22.28 -12.11 -3.73
CA GLN A 222 -21.70 -12.43 -2.43
C GLN A 222 -20.16 -12.43 -2.46
N SER A 223 -19.54 -12.28 -1.29
CA SER A 223 -18.09 -12.41 -1.16
C SER A 223 -17.68 -13.87 -1.35
N ALA A 224 -16.47 -14.08 -1.88
CA ALA A 224 -15.90 -15.42 -2.02
C ALA A 224 -15.69 -16.09 -0.64
N ARG A 225 -15.46 -15.29 0.42
CA ARG A 225 -15.37 -15.82 1.79
C ARG A 225 -16.71 -16.42 2.25
N HIS A 226 -17.83 -15.78 1.93
CA HIS A 226 -19.16 -16.31 2.26
C HIS A 226 -19.47 -17.58 1.46
N PHE A 227 -19.22 -17.56 0.15
CA PHE A 227 -19.45 -18.71 -0.72
C PHE A 227 -18.67 -19.97 -0.27
N HIS A 228 -17.39 -19.80 0.09
CA HIS A 228 -16.54 -20.88 0.58
C HIS A 228 -16.49 -20.98 2.12
N ALA A 229 -17.54 -20.57 2.83
CA ALA A 229 -17.57 -20.59 4.30
C ALA A 229 -17.17 -21.95 4.90
N ASN A 230 -17.63 -23.06 4.30
CA ASN A 230 -17.28 -24.41 4.74
C ASN A 230 -15.77 -24.68 4.63
N GLN A 231 -15.16 -24.37 3.48
CA GLN A 231 -13.73 -24.56 3.28
C GLN A 231 -12.90 -23.66 4.20
N TRP A 232 -13.38 -22.44 4.42
CA TRP A 232 -12.78 -21.50 5.38
C TRP A 232 -12.75 -22.08 6.80
N LEU A 233 -13.86 -22.67 7.26
CA LEU A 233 -13.95 -23.27 8.58
C LEU A 233 -13.11 -24.55 8.72
N THR A 234 -13.11 -25.43 7.71
CA THR A 234 -12.28 -26.66 7.73
C THR A 234 -10.79 -26.34 7.80
N SER A 235 -10.34 -25.29 7.10
CA SER A 235 -8.94 -24.84 7.19
C SER A 235 -8.57 -24.15 8.52
N SER A 236 -9.56 -23.89 9.38
CA SER A 236 -9.37 -23.21 10.67
C SER A 236 -9.34 -24.12 11.89
N SER A 237 -9.71 -25.40 11.72
CA SER A 237 -9.64 -26.46 12.74
C SER A 237 -8.27 -27.14 12.72
#